data_AF-A0A4P6HGB0-F1
#
_entry.id   AF-A0A4P6HGB0-F1
#
_cell.length_a   1.000
_cell.length_b   1.000
_cell.length_c   1.000
_cell.angle_alpha   90.00
_cell.angle_beta   90.00
_cell.angle_gamma   90.00
#
_symmetry.space_group_name_H-M   'P 1'
#
loop_
_entity.id
_entity.type
_entity.pdbx_description
1 polymer ?
#
loop_
_entity_poly.entity_id
_entity_poly.type
_entity_poly.pdbx_seq_one_letter_code
_entity_poly.pdbx_strand_id
1 'polypeptide(L)' 'MNDQAKFWMVYGIGQQQPTVRHKTFVSARTEATRLARFNPGIDFFVLETVGSARKVDVDFTDMRRADERCMDDEIPF' A
#
# COMPACT_ATOMS: atom_id res chain seq x y z
N MET A 1 5.11 -18.93 8.83
CA MET A 1 4.50 -17.63 9.21
C MET A 1 4.63 -16.70 8.02
N ASN A 2 3.55 -16.51 7.27
CA ASN A 2 3.57 -15.66 6.08
C ASN A 2 3.45 -14.19 6.52
N ASP A 3 4.59 -13.54 6.77
CA ASP A 3 4.66 -12.15 7.25
C ASP A 3 4.40 -11.11 6.12
N GLN A 4 3.81 -11.55 5.01
CA GLN A 4 3.35 -10.75 3.88
C GLN A 4 2.00 -10.05 4.17
N ALA A 5 1.76 -9.65 5.42
CA ALA A 5 0.50 -9.02 5.79
C ALA A 5 0.41 -7.64 5.14
N LYS A 6 -0.66 -7.40 4.39
CA LYS A 6 -1.04 -6.09 3.86
C LYS A 6 -0.93 -5.02 4.97
N PHE A 7 -0.10 -4.01 4.74
CA PHE A 7 0.10 -2.90 5.66
C PHE A 7 0.01 -1.56 4.95
N TRP A 8 -0.19 -0.50 5.74
CA TRP A 8 -0.24 0.87 5.26
C TRP A 8 0.85 1.71 5.94
N MET A 9 1.35 2.73 5.26
CA MET A 9 2.31 3.70 5.79
C MET A 9 1.78 5.12 5.52
N VAL A 10 2.30 6.11 6.24
CA VAL A 10 1.93 7.52 6.05
C VAL A 10 3.15 8.32 5.63
N TYR A 11 3.11 8.90 4.44
CA TYR A 11 4.21 9.67 3.86
C TYR A 11 3.84 11.15 3.73
N GLY A 12 4.64 12.05 4.31
CA GLY A 12 4.51 13.50 4.11
C GLY A 12 5.41 13.97 2.97
N ILE A 13 4.89 14.79 2.04
CA ILE A 13 5.73 15.34 0.96
C ILE A 13 6.88 16.16 1.54
N GLY A 14 8.09 15.88 1.05
CA GLY A 14 9.32 16.55 1.51
C GLY A 14 9.76 16.16 2.93
N GLN A 15 9.08 15.20 3.57
CA GLN A 15 9.47 14.66 4.87
C GLN A 15 10.38 13.43 4.72
N GLN A 16 10.94 13.00 5.85
CA GLN A 16 11.70 11.76 5.92
C GLN A 16 10.84 10.53 5.55
N GLN A 17 11.52 9.43 5.25
CA GLN A 17 10.88 8.16 4.95
C GLN A 17 9.95 7.69 6.08
N PRO A 18 8.79 7.11 5.77
CA PRO A 18 7.84 6.67 6.78
C PRO A 18 8.40 5.49 7.58
N THR A 19 8.20 5.50 8.90
CA THR A 19 8.80 4.50 9.82
C THR A 19 7.77 3.56 10.46
N VAL A 20 6.48 3.92 10.43
CA VAL A 20 5.41 3.16 11.07
C VAL A 20 4.60 2.40 10.04
N ARG A 21 4.38 1.10 10.30
CA ARG A 21 3.45 0.24 9.54
C ARG A 21 2.14 0.11 10.31
N HIS A 22 1.06 0.60 9.71
CA HIS A 22 -0.30 0.47 10.22
C HIS A 22 -0.93 -0.84 9.72
N LYS A 23 -1.61 -1.55 10.61
CA LYS A 23 -2.29 -2.82 10.29
C LYS A 23 -3.61 -2.62 9.52
N THR A 24 -4.15 -1.40 9.50
CA THR A 24 -5.42 -1.08 8.84
C THR A 24 -5.34 0.29 8.17
N PHE A 25 -6.08 0.44 7.07
CA PHE A 25 -6.24 1.74 6.40
C PHE A 25 -6.80 2.82 7.35
N VAL A 26 -7.78 2.48 8.21
CA VAL A 26 -8.39 3.43 9.16
C VAL A 26 -7.36 3.98 10.14
N SER A 27 -6.46 3.13 10.64
CA SER A 27 -5.37 3.56 11.53
C SER A 27 -4.41 4.52 10.80
N ALA A 28 -4.00 4.18 9.57
CA ALA A 28 -3.14 5.04 8.76
C ALA A 28 -3.80 6.39 8.40
N ARG A 29 -5.08 6.38 8.03
CA ARG A 29 -5.84 7.60 7.74
C ARG A 29 -5.93 8.52 8.96
N THR A 30 -6.20 7.94 10.13
CA THR A 30 -6.24 8.67 11.39
C THR A 30 -4.90 9.34 11.67
N GLU A 31 -3.80 8.61 11.45
CA GLU A 31 -2.46 9.13 11.65
C GLU A 31 -2.09 10.23 10.65
N ALA A 32 -2.38 10.05 9.36
CA ALA A 32 -2.19 11.09 8.35
C ALA A 32 -2.96 12.37 8.70
N THR A 33 -4.20 12.23 9.16
CA THR A 33 -5.03 13.36 9.61
C THR A 33 -4.42 14.04 10.83
N ARG A 34 -3.91 13.26 11.80
CA ARG A 34 -3.22 13.79 12.98
C ARG A 34 -1.99 14.60 12.56
N LEU A 35 -1.14 14.04 11.68
CA LEU A 35 0.08 14.69 11.21
C LEU A 35 -0.18 15.97 10.43
N ALA A 36 -1.18 15.99 9.56
CA ALA A 36 -1.58 17.19 8.82
C ALA A 36 -2.04 18.34 9.74
N ARG A 37 -2.70 18.01 10.86
CA ARG A 37 -3.07 19.01 11.88
C ARG A 37 -1.87 19.62 12.58
N PHE A 38 -0.82 18.83 12.83
CA PHE A 38 0.40 19.30 13.50
C PHE A 38 1.37 20.01 12.56
N ASN A 39 1.29 19.75 11.26
CA ASN A 39 2.19 20.32 10.26
C ASN A 39 1.39 20.93 9.10
N PRO A 40 0.78 22.12 9.28
CA PRO A 40 0.01 22.78 8.23
C PRO A 40 0.83 23.04 6.97
N GLY A 41 0.20 22.92 5.80
CA GLY A 41 0.85 23.13 4.50
C GLY A 41 1.65 21.93 3.98
N ILE A 42 1.66 20.81 4.71
CA ILE A 42 2.26 19.55 4.26
C ILE A 42 1.15 18.55 3.94
N ASP A 43 1.20 18.01 2.72
CA ASP A 43 0.32 16.92 2.30
C ASP A 43 0.84 15.58 2.82
N PHE A 44 -0.04 14.83 3.49
CA PHE A 44 0.23 13.47 3.98
C PHE A 44 -0.59 12.44 3.21
N PHE A 45 0.10 11.45 2.65
CA PHE A 45 -0.44 10.38 1.83
C PHE A 45 -0.47 9.06 2.60
N VAL A 46 -1.55 8.29 2.43
CA VAL A 46 -1.64 6.92 2.92
C VAL A 46 -1.20 5.97 1.81
N LEU A 47 -0.11 5.25 2.03
CA LEU A 47 0.46 4.30 1.09
C LEU A 47 0.04 2.88 1.47
N GLU A 48 -0.51 2.14 0.52
CA GLU A 48 -0.88 0.73 0.69
C GLU A 48 0.20 -0.19 0.14
N THR A 49 0.50 -1.27 0.85
CA THR A 49 1.36 -2.33 0.32
C THR A 49 0.61 -3.13 -0.73
N VAL A 50 1.07 -3.04 -1.97
CA VAL A 50 0.49 -3.76 -3.12
C VAL A 50 1.32 -4.96 -3.57
N GLY A 51 2.53 -5.12 -3.04
CA GLY A 51 3.44 -6.23 -3.35
C GLY A 51 4.79 -6.05 -2.68
N SER A 52 5.63 -7.08 -2.73
CA SER A 52 7.01 -7.04 -2.24
C SER A 52 7.91 -7.90 -3.11
N ALA A 53 9.09 -7.41 -3.45
CA ALA A 53 10.10 -8.18 -4.16
C ALA A 53 11.26 -8.48 -3.22
N ARG A 54 11.71 -9.73 -3.17
CA ARG A 54 12.91 -10.16 -2.43
C ARG A 54 13.77 -10.98 -3.37
N LYS A 55 15.05 -10.61 -3.51
CA LYS A 55 16.01 -11.40 -4.27
C LYS A 55 16.32 -12.71 -3.52
N VAL A 56 15.64 -13.76 -3.95
CA VAL A 56 15.91 -15.20 -3.79
C VAL A 56 15.76 -15.76 -5.22
N ASP A 57 16.15 -16.99 -5.55
CA ASP A 57 15.81 -17.54 -6.88
C ASP A 57 14.30 -17.30 -7.14
N VAL A 58 14.01 -16.55 -8.20
CA VAL A 58 12.97 -15.49 -8.20
C VAL A 58 11.56 -15.99 -7.87
N ASP A 59 10.89 -15.33 -6.91
CA ASP A 59 9.47 -15.51 -6.60
C ASP A 59 8.79 -14.12 -6.47
N PHE A 60 7.64 -13.94 -7.14
CA PHE A 60 6.87 -12.69 -7.17
C PHE A 60 5.45 -12.96 -6.68
N THR A 61 5.06 -12.33 -5.57
CA THR A 61 3.69 -12.44 -5.03
C THR A 61 2.92 -11.15 -5.28
N ASP A 62 1.91 -11.20 -6.15
CA ASP A 62 0.95 -10.12 -6.34
C ASP A 62 -0.07 -10.13 -5.18
N MET A 63 -0.24 -8.97 -4.52
CA MET A 63 -1.19 -8.81 -3.40
C MET A 63 -2.46 -8.05 -3.80
N ARG A 64 -2.59 -7.67 -5.08
CA ARG A 64 -3.83 -7.10 -5.62
C ARG A 64 -4.86 -8.21 -5.68
N ARG A 65 -6.09 -7.93 -5.23
CA ARG A 65 -7.19 -8.90 -5.37
C ARG A 65 -7.38 -9.21 -6.87
N ALA A 66 -7.55 -10.48 -7.21
CA ALA A 66 -8.11 -10.86 -8.49
C ALA A 66 -9.51 -10.25 -8.57
N ASP A 67 -9.65 -9.14 -9.30
CA ASP A 67 -10.96 -8.66 -9.70
C ASP A 67 -11.45 -9.64 -10.77
N GLU A 68 -12.49 -10.38 -10.42
CA GLU A 68 -13.23 -11.27 -11.29
C GLU A 68 -13.76 -10.44 -12.47
N ARG A 69 -13.14 -10.58 -13.64
CA ARG A 69 -13.70 -10.30 -14.98
C ARG A 69 -12.68 -10.69 -16.07
N CYS A 70 -12.35 -11.98 -16.11
CA CYS A 70 -11.92 -12.61 -17.36
C CYS A 70 -13.19 -13.11 -18.08
N MET A 71 -14.10 -12.19 -18.39
CA MET A 71 -15.11 -12.42 -19.42
C MET A 71 -14.66 -11.60 -20.61
N ASP A 72 -13.85 -12.22 -21.47
CA ASP A 72 -13.80 -11.82 -22.87
C ASP A 72 -14.03 -13.09 -23.68
N ASP A 73 -15.32 -13.41 -23.83
CA ASP A 73 -15.80 -14.30 -24.86
C ASP A 73 -15.53 -13.63 -26.22
N GLU A 74 -14.52 -14.12 -26.94
CA GLU A 74 -14.30 -14.12 -28.40
C GLU A 74 -12.81 -13.93 -28.74
N ILE A 75 -12.12 -15.02 -29.05
CA ILE A 75 -10.86 -14.96 -29.82
C ILE A 75 -11.25 -15.11 -31.30
N PRO A 76 -11.17 -14.07 -32.14
CA PRO A 76 -11.45 -14.21 -33.57
C PRO A 76 -10.24 -14.82 -34.31
N PHE A 77 -10.51 -15.72 -35.26
CA PHE A 77 -9.52 -16.35 -36.15
C PHE A 77 -9.05 -15.42 -37.26
#